data_AF-A0A5E7UUW7-F1
#
_entry.id   AF-A0A5E7UUW7-F1
#
_cell.length_a   1.000
_cell.length_b   1.000
_cell.length_c   1.000
_cell.angle_alpha   90.00
_cell.angle_beta   90.00
_cell.angle_gamma   90.00
#
_symmetry.space_group_name_H-M   'P 1'
#
loop_
_entity.id
_entity.type
_entity.pdbx_description
1 polymer ?
#
loop_
_entity_poly.entity_id
_entity_poly.type
_entity_poly.pdbx_seq_one_letter_code
_entity_poly.pdbx_strand_id
1 'polypeptide(L)'
;MNLFNFAKRFKHRAYLLLPALLVVSAVCLTLESGLSRAQPMDGTQTLVFLRHGEKPAGGLGQLNCQGLNRAIDLATLLPEKFGKANYVFAANPTRNVEEGELDNSYSYIRPLMTISPSAIKLGLPVNINFSANDTSDLADELLHDKYHNAVIYTAWSHGYLPELINKVAGDATGKKMTITDDWESSDYDSLYVLTLTWHNGKASLQSHVYKQGLDNGAETCPT
;
A
#
# COMPACT_ATOMS: atom_id res chain seq x y z
N MET A 1 18.42 -73.17 30.21
CA MET A 1 18.08 -72.20 29.14
C MET A 1 18.51 -70.82 29.61
N ASN A 2 19.53 -70.22 28.98
CA ASN A 2 20.37 -69.19 29.60
C ASN A 2 19.78 -67.77 29.41
N LEU A 3 19.13 -67.21 30.46
CA LEU A 3 18.42 -65.92 30.43
C LEU A 3 19.31 -64.71 30.01
N PHE A 4 20.62 -64.80 30.24
CA PHE A 4 21.57 -63.71 29.94
C PHE A 4 21.73 -63.41 28.43
N ASN A 5 21.57 -64.42 27.55
CA ASN A 5 21.69 -64.21 26.10
C ASN A 5 20.44 -63.55 25.48
N PHE A 6 19.29 -63.67 26.13
CA PHE A 6 18.04 -63.07 25.65
C PHE A 6 18.01 -61.56 25.91
N ALA A 7 18.47 -61.12 27.09
CA ALA A 7 18.55 -59.71 27.47
C ALA A 7 19.57 -58.90 26.63
N LYS A 8 20.70 -59.51 26.24
CA LYS A 8 21.72 -58.86 25.40
C LYS A 8 21.24 -58.63 23.96
N ARG A 9 20.51 -59.61 23.39
CA ARG A 9 19.87 -59.49 22.06
C ARG A 9 18.76 -58.45 22.02
N PHE A 10 18.00 -58.30 23.10
CA PHE A 10 16.93 -57.31 23.21
C PHE A 10 17.47 -55.87 23.28
N LYS A 11 18.57 -55.65 24.03
CA LYS A 11 19.25 -54.35 24.09
C LYS A 11 19.78 -53.91 22.73
N HIS A 12 20.47 -54.76 21.97
CA HIS A 12 20.99 -54.39 20.64
C HIS A 12 19.89 -54.08 19.61
N ARG A 13 18.74 -54.76 19.66
CA ARG A 13 17.59 -54.41 18.80
C ARG A 13 16.97 -53.08 19.19
N ALA A 14 16.86 -52.76 20.48
CA ALA A 14 16.36 -51.47 20.94
C ALA A 14 17.26 -50.29 20.53
N TYR A 15 18.60 -50.48 20.55
CA TYR A 15 19.56 -49.46 20.10
C TYR A 15 19.53 -49.19 18.58
N LEU A 16 19.03 -50.12 17.76
CA LEU A 16 18.87 -49.92 16.32
C LEU A 16 17.47 -49.40 15.94
N LEU A 17 16.43 -49.78 16.70
CA LEU A 17 15.05 -49.36 16.45
C LEU A 17 14.79 -47.90 16.83
N LEU A 18 15.39 -47.39 17.92
CA LEU A 18 15.22 -45.98 18.32
C LEU A 18 15.76 -44.95 17.29
N PRO A 19 17.01 -45.07 16.79
CA PRO A 19 17.51 -44.13 15.78
C PRO A 19 16.78 -44.30 14.45
N ALA A 20 16.36 -45.52 14.08
CA ALA A 20 15.54 -45.72 12.90
C ALA A 20 14.17 -45.03 13.00
N LEU A 21 13.51 -45.09 14.16
CA LEU A 21 12.23 -44.41 14.39
C LEU A 21 12.39 -42.89 14.36
N LEU A 22 13.47 -42.35 14.96
CA LEU A 22 13.78 -40.92 14.93
C LEU A 22 14.08 -40.41 13.51
N VAL A 23 14.80 -41.19 12.70
CA VAL A 23 15.06 -40.86 11.29
C VAL A 23 13.77 -40.89 10.48
N VAL A 24 12.89 -41.87 10.69
CA VAL A 24 11.58 -41.93 10.01
C VAL A 24 10.68 -40.75 10.41
N SER A 25 10.62 -40.38 11.69
CA SER A 25 9.87 -39.21 12.14
C SER A 25 10.45 -37.89 11.59
N ALA A 26 11.77 -37.75 11.50
CA ALA A 26 12.41 -36.59 10.88
C ALA A 26 12.08 -36.50 9.37
N VAL A 27 12.11 -37.63 8.64
CA VAL A 27 11.74 -37.67 7.22
C VAL A 27 10.26 -37.34 7.02
N CYS A 28 9.35 -37.86 7.84
CA CYS A 28 7.92 -37.51 7.78
C CYS A 28 7.68 -36.01 8.05
N LEU A 29 8.39 -35.40 9.01
CA LEU A 29 8.30 -33.96 9.27
C LEU A 29 8.85 -33.11 8.10
N THR A 30 9.85 -33.59 7.37
CA THR A 30 10.32 -32.89 6.15
C THR A 30 9.41 -33.04 4.93
N LEU A 31 8.54 -34.06 4.91
CA LEU A 31 7.55 -34.25 3.83
C LEU A 31 6.27 -33.44 4.06
N GLU A 32 5.92 -33.11 5.30
CA GLU A 32 4.76 -32.26 5.61
C GLU A 32 5.05 -30.76 5.55
N SER A 33 6.32 -30.34 5.51
CA SER A 33 6.69 -28.98 5.05
C SER A 33 6.54 -28.85 3.53
N GLY A 34 5.42 -29.32 2.99
CA GLY A 34 4.96 -28.88 1.68
C GLY A 34 4.79 -27.37 1.78
N LEU A 35 5.57 -26.63 0.99
CA LEU A 35 5.40 -25.19 0.85
C LEU A 35 3.90 -24.90 0.75
N SER A 36 3.33 -24.26 1.78
CA SER A 36 2.09 -23.49 1.60
C SER A 36 2.45 -22.34 0.68
N ARG A 37 2.56 -22.63 -0.61
CA ARG A 37 2.62 -21.61 -1.65
C ARG A 37 1.20 -21.05 -1.67
N ALA A 38 1.01 -19.94 -0.97
CA ALA A 38 -0.22 -19.15 -1.08
C ALA A 38 -0.52 -19.05 -2.58
N GLN A 39 -1.70 -19.54 -2.98
CA GLN A 39 -2.10 -19.37 -4.36
C GLN A 39 -2.27 -17.87 -4.60
N PRO A 40 -1.76 -17.34 -5.72
CA PRO A 40 -1.91 -15.92 -6.03
C PRO A 40 -3.39 -15.54 -5.92
N MET A 41 -3.68 -14.43 -5.24
CA MET A 41 -5.04 -13.95 -5.15
C MET A 41 -5.47 -13.33 -6.47
N ASP A 42 -6.55 -13.87 -7.05
CA ASP A 42 -7.26 -13.26 -8.16
C ASP A 42 -8.20 -12.15 -7.65
N GLY A 43 -8.48 -11.17 -8.49
CA GLY A 43 -9.40 -10.09 -8.13
C GLY A 43 -9.23 -8.84 -8.96
N THR A 44 -10.01 -7.82 -8.61
CA THR A 44 -9.86 -6.48 -9.17
C THR A 44 -9.41 -5.53 -8.07
N GLN A 45 -8.22 -4.96 -8.27
CA GLN A 45 -7.65 -3.95 -7.41
C GLN A 45 -7.81 -2.57 -8.06
N THR A 46 -8.31 -1.60 -7.31
CA THR A 46 -8.47 -0.21 -7.76
C THR A 46 -7.61 0.70 -6.90
N LEU A 47 -6.58 1.28 -7.49
CA LEU A 47 -5.66 2.21 -6.86
C LEU A 47 -6.04 3.63 -7.25
N VAL A 48 -6.48 4.43 -6.28
CA VAL A 48 -6.86 5.83 -6.46
C VAL A 48 -5.75 6.71 -5.88
N PHE A 49 -4.96 7.30 -6.76
CA PHE A 49 -3.90 8.23 -6.40
C PHE A 49 -4.41 9.67 -6.46
N LEU A 50 -4.14 10.43 -5.41
CA LEU A 50 -4.48 11.83 -5.31
C LEU A 50 -3.32 12.62 -4.71
N ARG A 51 -3.18 13.86 -5.15
CA ARG A 51 -2.31 14.82 -4.49
C ARG A 51 -2.96 15.29 -3.18
N HIS A 52 -2.14 15.69 -2.21
CA HIS A 52 -2.63 16.49 -1.09
C HIS A 52 -3.43 17.73 -1.57
N GLY A 53 -4.36 18.22 -0.76
CA GLY A 53 -5.14 19.43 -1.04
C GLY A 53 -4.32 20.72 -1.01
N GLU A 54 -4.99 21.84 -1.25
CA GLU A 54 -4.39 23.17 -1.34
C GLU A 54 -3.61 23.54 -0.07
N LYS A 55 -2.48 24.22 -0.28
CA LYS A 55 -1.54 24.62 0.77
C LYS A 55 -1.35 26.14 0.77
N PRO A 56 -0.91 26.74 1.89
CA PRO A 56 -0.54 28.15 1.92
C PRO A 56 0.57 28.46 0.90
N ALA A 57 0.55 29.66 0.33
CA ALA A 57 1.58 30.12 -0.61
C ALA A 57 2.99 30.03 0.00
N GLY A 58 3.12 30.43 1.27
CA GLY A 58 4.37 30.35 2.02
C GLY A 58 4.83 28.94 2.39
N GLY A 59 4.03 27.88 2.12
CA GLY A 59 4.37 26.49 2.39
C GLY A 59 4.68 26.20 3.85
N LEU A 60 3.70 25.67 4.59
CA LEU A 60 3.82 25.46 6.04
C LEU A 60 3.74 23.98 6.41
N GLY A 61 4.03 23.07 5.47
CA GLY A 61 3.85 21.62 5.65
C GLY A 61 2.39 21.15 5.71
N GLN A 62 1.44 22.05 5.94
CA GLN A 62 0.01 21.81 6.16
C GLN A 62 -0.90 22.32 5.03
N LEU A 63 -2.20 22.01 5.12
CA LEU A 63 -3.25 22.53 4.23
C LEU A 63 -3.64 23.97 4.60
N ASN A 64 -4.15 24.72 3.64
CA ASN A 64 -4.92 25.94 3.92
C ASN A 64 -6.42 25.59 4.12
N CYS A 65 -7.27 26.59 4.41
CA CYS A 65 -8.70 26.36 4.62
C CYS A 65 -9.39 25.73 3.39
N GLN A 66 -9.01 26.13 2.18
CA GLN A 66 -9.54 25.55 0.94
C GLN A 66 -9.19 24.06 0.82
N GLY A 67 -7.92 23.69 1.10
CA GLY A 67 -7.47 22.31 1.11
C GLY A 67 -8.15 21.46 2.20
N LEU A 68 -8.45 22.06 3.36
CA LEU A 68 -9.24 21.40 4.39
C LEU A 68 -10.69 21.15 3.95
N ASN A 69 -11.32 22.12 3.28
CA ASN A 69 -12.65 21.94 2.69
C ASN A 69 -12.66 20.81 1.64
N ARG A 70 -11.67 20.82 0.72
CA ARG A 70 -11.47 19.74 -0.25
C ARG A 70 -11.32 18.38 0.44
N ALA A 71 -10.53 18.30 1.51
CA ALA A 71 -10.34 17.07 2.28
C ALA A 71 -11.65 16.54 2.87
N ILE A 72 -12.53 17.42 3.37
CA ILE A 72 -13.86 17.07 3.86
C ILE A 72 -14.75 16.55 2.74
N ASP A 73 -14.76 17.23 1.58
CA ASP A 73 -15.57 16.83 0.42
C ASP A 73 -15.12 15.46 -0.16
N LEU A 74 -13.81 15.20 -0.17
CA LEU A 74 -13.23 13.91 -0.57
C LEU A 74 -13.74 12.73 0.28
N ALA A 75 -14.19 12.97 1.52
CA ALA A 75 -14.79 11.92 2.34
C ALA A 75 -16.13 11.41 1.78
N THR A 76 -16.81 12.22 0.96
CA THR A 76 -18.03 11.84 0.25
C THR A 76 -17.74 11.44 -1.19
N LEU A 77 -16.93 12.22 -1.90
CA LEU A 77 -16.67 12.03 -3.32
C LEU A 77 -15.99 10.71 -3.64
N LEU A 78 -14.93 10.34 -2.90
CA LEU A 78 -14.15 9.14 -3.24
C LEU A 78 -14.99 7.85 -3.12
N PRO A 79 -15.75 7.61 -2.03
CA PRO A 79 -16.59 6.42 -1.92
C PRO A 79 -17.74 6.37 -2.93
N GLU A 80 -18.32 7.52 -3.29
CA GLU A 80 -19.39 7.59 -4.30
C GLU A 80 -18.87 7.22 -5.69
N LYS A 81 -17.64 7.64 -6.02
CA LYS A 81 -17.06 7.45 -7.35
C LYS A 81 -16.36 6.12 -7.55
N PHE A 82 -15.68 5.62 -6.52
CA PHE A 82 -14.81 4.44 -6.62
C PHE A 82 -15.20 3.29 -5.68
N GLY A 83 -16.27 3.45 -4.90
CA GLY A 83 -16.63 2.53 -3.82
C GLY A 83 -15.79 2.77 -2.58
N LYS A 84 -16.23 2.24 -1.43
CA LYS A 84 -15.53 2.39 -0.15
C LYS A 84 -14.11 1.81 -0.26
N ALA A 85 -13.11 2.55 0.21
CA ALA A 85 -11.78 2.01 0.35
C ALA A 85 -11.76 0.82 1.31
N ASN A 86 -10.84 -0.12 1.06
CA ASN A 86 -10.42 -1.15 2.00
C ASN A 86 -9.16 -0.71 2.76
N TYR A 87 -8.31 0.10 2.11
CA TYR A 87 -7.05 0.58 2.67
C TYR A 87 -6.81 2.05 2.29
N VAL A 88 -6.11 2.77 3.16
CA VAL A 88 -5.79 4.18 2.98
C VAL A 88 -4.32 4.43 3.29
N PHE A 89 -3.63 5.16 2.41
CA PHE A 89 -2.23 5.52 2.53
C PHE A 89 -2.03 7.02 2.48
N ALA A 90 -1.06 7.51 3.25
CA ALA A 90 -0.55 8.87 3.15
C ALA A 90 0.96 8.89 3.40
N ALA A 91 1.64 9.91 2.86
CA ALA A 91 3.07 10.07 3.11
C ALA A 91 3.35 10.26 4.61
N ASN A 92 4.44 9.65 5.08
CA ASN A 92 4.85 9.73 6.47
C ASN A 92 5.09 11.20 6.88
N PRO A 93 4.34 11.73 7.87
CA PRO A 93 4.46 13.13 8.28
C PRO A 93 5.76 13.44 9.03
N THR A 94 6.58 12.44 9.42
CA THR A 94 7.88 12.68 10.06
C THR A 94 8.93 13.23 9.10
N ARG A 95 8.70 13.13 7.79
CA ARG A 95 9.54 13.80 6.78
C ARG A 95 9.29 15.30 6.83
N ASN A 96 10.36 16.08 6.69
CA ASN A 96 10.25 17.52 6.48
C ASN A 96 10.22 17.88 5.00
N VAL A 97 9.64 19.04 4.71
CA VAL A 97 9.72 19.72 3.43
C VAL A 97 10.24 21.13 3.67
N GLU A 98 11.19 21.55 2.85
CA GLU A 98 11.73 22.91 2.86
C GLU A 98 10.85 23.77 1.94
N GLU A 99 10.18 24.78 2.51
CA GLU A 99 9.27 25.65 1.78
C GLU A 99 9.27 27.09 2.32
N GLY A 100 8.77 28.02 1.50
CA GLY A 100 8.66 29.44 1.83
C GLY A 100 9.88 30.24 1.41
N GLU A 101 9.83 31.56 1.61
CA GLU A 101 10.90 32.48 1.15
C GLU A 101 12.27 32.21 1.79
N LEU A 102 12.28 31.56 2.95
CA LEU A 102 13.48 31.26 3.74
C LEU A 102 13.85 29.77 3.73
N ASP A 103 13.18 28.95 2.90
CA ASP A 103 13.35 27.49 2.88
C ASP A 103 13.28 26.89 4.30
N ASN A 104 12.21 27.23 5.03
CA ASN A 104 12.02 26.73 6.39
C ASN A 104 11.58 25.26 6.35
N SER A 105 12.05 24.49 7.33
CA SER A 105 11.75 23.08 7.46
C SER A 105 10.44 22.85 8.22
N TYR A 106 9.44 22.26 7.56
CA TYR A 106 8.15 21.91 8.16
C TYR A 106 7.84 20.43 8.01
N SER A 107 7.17 19.83 9.01
CA SER A 107 6.65 18.48 8.90
C SER A 107 5.64 18.37 7.76
N TYR A 108 5.80 17.38 6.89
CA TYR A 108 5.02 17.21 5.67
C TYR A 108 3.67 16.55 5.94
N ILE A 109 2.82 17.21 6.74
CA ILE A 109 1.56 16.65 7.25
C ILE A 109 0.41 16.69 6.24
N ARG A 110 0.50 17.53 5.20
CA ARG A 110 -0.62 17.81 4.28
C ARG A 110 -1.21 16.59 3.55
N PRO A 111 -0.47 15.54 3.14
CA PRO A 111 -1.09 14.36 2.55
C PRO A 111 -1.96 13.61 3.56
N LEU A 112 -1.49 13.47 4.80
CA LEU A 112 -2.25 12.85 5.89
C LEU A 112 -3.51 13.66 6.19
N MET A 113 -3.41 14.99 6.31
CA MET A 113 -4.57 15.86 6.52
C MET A 113 -5.61 15.74 5.39
N THR A 114 -5.17 15.53 4.15
CA THR A 114 -6.06 15.45 2.98
C THR A 114 -6.95 14.22 3.02
N ILE A 115 -6.39 13.06 3.40
CA ILE A 115 -7.13 11.79 3.34
C ILE A 115 -7.78 11.39 4.65
N SER A 116 -7.38 12.01 5.77
CA SER A 116 -7.89 11.69 7.10
C SER A 116 -9.41 11.77 7.21
N PRO A 117 -10.11 12.79 6.66
CA PRO A 117 -11.58 12.81 6.71
C PRO A 117 -12.23 11.61 6.02
N SER A 118 -11.71 11.18 4.86
CA SER A 118 -12.17 9.97 4.17
C SER A 118 -11.93 8.71 5.02
N ALA A 119 -10.74 8.58 5.62
CA ALA A 119 -10.42 7.44 6.48
C ALA A 119 -11.31 7.39 7.73
N ILE A 120 -11.54 8.53 8.39
CA ILE A 120 -12.44 8.67 9.54
C ILE A 120 -13.86 8.24 9.17
N LYS A 121 -14.40 8.77 8.06
CA LYS A 121 -15.77 8.44 7.61
C LYS A 121 -15.93 6.96 7.25
N LEU A 122 -14.87 6.31 6.78
CA LEU A 122 -14.86 4.88 6.46
C LEU A 122 -14.50 3.99 7.67
N GLY A 123 -14.06 4.55 8.79
CA GLY A 123 -13.62 3.80 9.97
C GLY A 123 -12.31 3.04 9.75
N LEU A 124 -11.40 3.58 8.92
CA LEU A 124 -10.15 2.92 8.53
C LEU A 124 -8.92 3.61 9.15
N PRO A 125 -7.86 2.86 9.48
CA PRO A 125 -6.56 3.45 9.76
C PRO A 125 -5.93 4.01 8.48
N VAL A 126 -5.01 4.98 8.64
CA VAL A 126 -4.15 5.46 7.56
C VAL A 126 -2.75 4.85 7.73
N ASN A 127 -2.28 4.14 6.71
CA ASN A 127 -0.91 3.66 6.65
C ASN A 127 0.03 4.82 6.29
N ILE A 128 0.97 5.11 7.18
CA ILE A 128 1.96 6.20 7.07
C ILE A 128 3.40 5.69 7.11
N ASN A 129 3.63 4.41 6.80
CA ASN A 129 4.95 3.78 6.96
C ASN A 129 5.99 4.25 5.93
N PHE A 130 5.57 4.93 4.86
CA PHE A 130 6.42 5.29 3.72
C PHE A 130 6.58 6.81 3.63
N SER A 131 7.81 7.29 3.53
CA SER A 131 8.13 8.70 3.29
C SER A 131 7.79 9.09 1.85
N ALA A 132 7.62 10.39 1.58
CA ALA A 132 7.18 10.86 0.26
C ALA A 132 8.02 10.36 -0.94
N ASN A 133 9.33 10.13 -0.73
CA ASN A 133 10.27 9.63 -1.72
C ASN A 133 10.48 8.10 -1.70
N ASP A 134 9.78 7.37 -0.83
CA ASP A 134 9.82 5.89 -0.75
C ASP A 134 8.83 5.28 -1.76
N THR A 135 8.78 5.86 -2.96
CA THR A 135 7.90 5.48 -4.09
C THR A 135 8.09 4.01 -4.47
N SER A 136 9.34 3.53 -4.39
CA SER A 136 9.68 2.16 -4.71
C SER A 136 9.05 1.17 -3.73
N ASP A 137 9.28 1.39 -2.45
CA ASP A 137 8.80 0.50 -1.39
C ASP A 137 7.27 0.54 -1.29
N LEU A 138 6.66 1.72 -1.52
CA LEU A 138 5.20 1.84 -1.58
C LEU A 138 4.61 1.11 -2.79
N ALA A 139 5.24 1.18 -3.97
CA ALA A 139 4.78 0.43 -5.12
C ALA A 139 4.83 -1.09 -4.86
N ASP A 140 5.92 -1.58 -4.27
CA ASP A 140 6.07 -3.00 -3.92
C ASP A 140 5.00 -3.43 -2.89
N GLU A 141 4.73 -2.59 -1.88
CA GLU A 141 3.65 -2.83 -0.92
C GLU A 141 2.28 -2.90 -1.61
N LEU A 142 1.95 -1.93 -2.46
CA LEU A 142 0.66 -1.87 -3.15
C LEU A 142 0.40 -3.09 -4.06
N LEU A 143 1.43 -3.82 -4.47
CA LEU A 143 1.30 -5.02 -5.32
C LEU A 143 1.29 -6.34 -4.54
N HIS A 144 1.21 -6.29 -3.21
CA HIS A 144 1.08 -7.50 -2.40
C HIS A 144 -0.31 -8.15 -2.56
N ASP A 145 -0.36 -9.49 -2.61
CA ASP A 145 -1.58 -10.31 -2.77
C ASP A 145 -2.80 -9.88 -1.91
N LYS A 146 -2.56 -9.38 -0.69
CA LYS A 146 -3.61 -8.89 0.23
C LYS A 146 -4.44 -7.71 -0.34
N TYR A 147 -3.97 -7.08 -1.41
CA TYR A 147 -4.59 -5.95 -2.09
C TYR A 147 -5.27 -6.30 -3.41
N HIS A 148 -5.14 -7.53 -3.93
CA HIS A 148 -5.59 -7.86 -5.29
C HIS A 148 -7.10 -7.80 -5.52
N ASN A 149 -7.91 -7.67 -4.47
CA ASN A 149 -9.36 -7.48 -4.53
C ASN A 149 -9.82 -6.32 -3.63
N ALA A 150 -9.15 -5.17 -3.75
CA ALA A 150 -9.34 -4.03 -2.86
C ALA A 150 -9.38 -2.68 -3.60
N VAL A 151 -10.12 -1.73 -3.05
CA VAL A 151 -10.03 -0.31 -3.38
C VAL A 151 -9.08 0.36 -2.40
N ILE A 152 -8.11 1.11 -2.90
CA ILE A 152 -7.07 1.78 -2.10
C ILE A 152 -7.02 3.25 -2.45
N TYR A 153 -7.06 4.11 -1.43
CA TYR A 153 -6.86 5.54 -1.60
C TYR A 153 -5.45 5.94 -1.13
N THR A 154 -4.72 6.69 -1.95
CA THR A 154 -3.32 7.06 -1.68
C THR A 154 -3.12 8.56 -1.88
N ALA A 155 -3.01 9.31 -0.79
CA ALA A 155 -2.75 10.76 -0.82
C ALA A 155 -1.25 11.06 -0.69
N TRP A 156 -0.72 11.82 -1.65
CA TRP A 156 0.74 11.96 -1.79
C TRP A 156 1.21 13.32 -2.32
N SER A 157 2.51 13.45 -2.61
CA SER A 157 3.11 14.61 -3.27
C SER A 157 3.00 14.53 -4.78
N HIS A 158 2.62 15.63 -5.44
CA HIS A 158 2.64 15.71 -6.91
C HIS A 158 4.02 15.41 -7.50
N GLY A 159 5.10 15.80 -6.84
CA GLY A 159 6.47 15.54 -7.33
C GLY A 159 6.92 14.08 -7.29
N TYR A 160 6.20 13.21 -6.56
CA TYR A 160 6.56 11.78 -6.42
C TYR A 160 5.48 10.84 -7.00
N LEU A 161 4.27 11.35 -7.25
CA LEU A 161 3.17 10.57 -7.81
C LEU A 161 3.47 10.00 -9.21
N PRO A 162 4.06 10.75 -10.17
CA PRO A 162 4.43 10.20 -11.47
C PRO A 162 5.33 8.96 -11.35
N GLU A 163 6.36 9.03 -10.52
CA GLU A 163 7.28 7.92 -10.28
C GLU A 163 6.57 6.71 -9.67
N LEU A 164 5.77 6.92 -8.62
CA LEU A 164 4.99 5.86 -7.96
C LEU A 164 4.03 5.17 -8.94
N ILE A 165 3.23 5.95 -9.67
CA ILE A 165 2.21 5.44 -10.60
C ILE A 165 2.88 4.63 -11.72
N ASN A 166 3.96 5.15 -12.29
CA ASN A 166 4.70 4.47 -13.37
C ASN A 166 5.36 3.18 -12.87
N LYS A 167 5.91 3.17 -11.64
CA LYS A 167 6.49 1.96 -11.06
C LYS A 167 5.43 0.90 -10.78
N VAL A 168 4.30 1.27 -10.16
CA VAL A 168 3.16 0.35 -9.96
C VAL A 168 2.70 -0.25 -11.28
N ALA A 169 2.51 0.58 -12.33
CA ALA A 169 2.11 0.10 -13.64
C ALA A 169 3.16 -0.84 -14.27
N GLY A 170 4.43 -0.50 -14.11
CA GLY A 170 5.53 -1.27 -14.67
C GLY A 170 5.68 -2.64 -14.02
N ASP A 171 5.67 -2.67 -12.69
CA ASP A 171 5.85 -3.88 -11.90
C ASP A 171 4.65 -4.82 -12.03
N ALA A 172 3.42 -4.28 -12.00
CA ALA A 172 2.21 -5.09 -12.14
C ALA A 172 2.11 -5.78 -13.51
N THR A 173 2.57 -5.11 -14.57
CA THR A 173 2.46 -5.61 -15.95
C THR A 173 3.72 -6.31 -16.46
N GLY A 174 4.84 -6.23 -15.72
CA GLY A 174 6.12 -6.81 -16.10
C GLY A 174 6.80 -6.12 -17.30
N LYS A 175 6.41 -4.88 -17.63
CA LYS A 175 6.98 -4.09 -18.73
C LYS A 175 7.03 -2.62 -18.35
N LYS A 176 8.03 -1.88 -18.84
CA LYS A 176 8.09 -0.43 -18.60
C LYS A 176 6.85 0.27 -19.15
N MET A 177 6.17 1.05 -18.32
CA MET A 177 5.00 1.85 -18.69
C MET A 177 5.16 3.29 -18.17
N THR A 178 4.72 4.24 -18.99
CA THR A 178 4.62 5.65 -18.61
C THR A 178 3.14 6.02 -18.67
N ILE A 179 2.53 6.20 -17.50
CA ILE A 179 1.14 6.66 -17.34
C ILE A 179 1.12 8.19 -17.25
N THR A 180 2.08 8.78 -16.53
CA THR A 180 2.22 10.24 -16.43
C THR A 180 3.68 10.60 -16.20
N ASP A 181 4.16 11.64 -16.87
CA ASP A 181 5.54 12.12 -16.73
C ASP A 181 5.66 13.26 -15.71
N ASP A 182 4.57 14.01 -15.53
CA ASP A 182 4.50 15.12 -14.59
C ASP A 182 3.13 15.17 -13.91
N TRP A 183 3.06 15.88 -12.78
CA TRP A 183 1.82 16.29 -12.14
C TRP A 183 1.98 17.74 -11.72
N GLU A 184 1.33 18.61 -12.48
CA GLU A 184 1.43 20.06 -12.35
C GLU A 184 1.21 20.54 -10.92
N SER A 185 2.07 21.47 -10.48
CA SER A 185 2.03 21.99 -9.11
C SER A 185 0.78 22.79 -8.77
N SER A 186 -0.02 23.18 -9.77
CA SER A 186 -1.34 23.80 -9.59
C SER A 186 -2.51 22.81 -9.65
N ASP A 187 -2.28 21.56 -10.08
CA ASP A 187 -3.34 20.56 -10.23
C ASP A 187 -3.58 19.82 -8.91
N TYR A 188 -4.57 20.30 -8.17
CA TYR A 188 -5.09 19.66 -6.94
C TYR A 188 -6.27 18.73 -7.21
N ASP A 189 -6.79 18.74 -8.44
CA ASP A 189 -8.10 18.18 -8.77
C ASP A 189 -8.01 16.82 -9.47
N SER A 190 -6.91 16.53 -10.15
CA SER A 190 -6.72 15.25 -10.80
C SER A 190 -6.71 14.08 -9.81
N LEU A 191 -7.23 12.95 -10.26
CA LEU A 191 -7.10 11.64 -9.64
C LEU A 191 -6.59 10.69 -10.71
N TYR A 192 -5.48 10.02 -10.44
CA TYR A 192 -5.00 8.93 -11.29
C TYR A 192 -5.50 7.61 -10.72
N VAL A 193 -6.24 6.87 -11.52
CA VAL A 193 -6.84 5.61 -11.10
C VAL A 193 -6.29 4.48 -11.95
N LEU A 194 -5.64 3.53 -11.29
CA LEU A 194 -5.19 2.28 -11.91
C LEU A 194 -6.11 1.15 -11.47
N THR A 195 -6.70 0.45 -12.42
CA THR A 195 -7.44 -0.78 -12.19
C THR A 195 -6.60 -1.96 -12.67
N LEU A 196 -6.19 -2.80 -11.73
CA LEU A 196 -5.42 -4.01 -11.96
C LEU A 196 -6.35 -5.22 -11.81
N THR A 197 -6.49 -6.00 -12.89
CA THR A 197 -7.21 -7.28 -12.85
C THR A 197 -6.20 -8.40 -12.73
N TRP A 198 -6.14 -9.02 -11.56
CA TRP A 198 -5.21 -10.08 -11.21
C TRP A 198 -5.80 -11.45 -11.56
N HIS A 199 -5.00 -12.25 -12.27
CA HIS A 199 -5.30 -13.65 -12.56
C HIS A 199 -4.01 -14.47 -12.55
N ASN A 200 -3.91 -15.44 -11.64
CA ASN A 200 -2.74 -16.31 -11.45
C ASN A 200 -1.42 -15.52 -11.31
N GLY A 201 -1.44 -14.44 -10.52
CA GLY A 201 -0.26 -13.62 -10.24
C GLY A 201 0.19 -12.70 -11.38
N LYS A 202 -0.63 -12.54 -12.43
CA LYS A 202 -0.41 -11.56 -13.50
C LYS A 202 -1.53 -10.53 -13.50
N ALA A 203 -1.20 -9.26 -13.66
CA ALA A 203 -2.18 -8.20 -13.78
C ALA A 203 -2.33 -7.71 -15.23
N SER A 204 -3.56 -7.46 -15.66
CA SER A 204 -3.85 -6.51 -16.74
C SER A 204 -4.17 -5.15 -16.15
N LEU A 205 -3.67 -4.06 -16.76
CA LEU A 205 -3.83 -2.70 -16.28
C LEU A 205 -4.78 -1.88 -17.15
N GLN A 206 -5.67 -1.13 -16.52
CA GLN A 206 -6.38 0.01 -17.11
C GLN A 206 -6.08 1.26 -16.29
N SER A 207 -5.81 2.39 -16.94
CA SER A 207 -5.53 3.67 -16.29
C SER A 207 -6.52 4.74 -16.74
N HIS A 208 -7.05 5.52 -15.82
CA HIS A 208 -7.92 6.66 -16.11
C HIS A 208 -7.53 7.86 -15.26
N VAL A 209 -7.62 9.05 -15.85
CA VAL A 209 -7.52 10.32 -15.11
C VAL A 209 -8.92 10.88 -14.93
N TYR A 210 -9.26 11.19 -13.69
CA TYR A 210 -10.52 11.83 -13.34
C TYR A 210 -10.27 13.20 -12.73
N LYS A 211 -11.29 14.06 -12.79
CA LYS A 211 -11.35 15.31 -12.03
C LYS A 211 -12.23 15.12 -10.79
N GLN A 212 -11.82 15.69 -9.66
CA GLN A 212 -12.64 15.79 -8.44
C GLN A 212 -13.75 16.83 -8.66
N GLY A 213 -13.49 17.89 -9.42
CA GLY A 213 -14.42 19.00 -9.60
C GLY A 213 -14.56 19.85 -8.33
N LEU A 214 -13.50 19.94 -7.53
CA LEU A 214 -13.45 20.69 -6.27
C LEU A 214 -12.56 21.95 -6.35
N ASP A 215 -12.01 22.25 -7.52
CA ASP A 215 -11.29 23.50 -7.76
C ASP A 215 -12.15 24.74 -7.50
N ASN A 216 -11.51 25.81 -7.02
CA ASN A 216 -12.15 27.08 -6.66
C ASN A 216 -13.20 26.94 -5.54
N GLY A 217 -13.05 25.93 -4.67
CA GLY A 217 -13.84 25.78 -3.44
C GLY A 217 -13.62 26.93 -2.45
N ALA A 218 -14.44 26.96 -1.39
CA ALA A 218 -14.42 28.04 -0.40
C ALA A 218 -13.05 28.18 0.29
N GLU A 219 -12.58 29.43 0.43
CA GLU A 219 -11.31 29.74 1.10
C GLU A 219 -11.44 29.98 2.61
N THR A 220 -12.66 30.11 3.13
CA THR A 220 -12.90 30.20 4.58
C THR A 220 -12.86 28.81 5.21
N CYS A 221 -12.28 28.70 6.41
CA CYS A 221 -12.23 27.44 7.13
C CYS A 221 -13.64 26.95 7.50
N PRO A 222 -13.85 25.62 7.57
CA PRO A 222 -15.13 25.04 7.96
C PRO A 222 -15.48 25.44 9.40
N THR A 223 -16.76 25.73 9.65
CA THR A 223 -17.31 26.12 10.96
C THR A 223 -18.02 24.96 11.65
#